data_AF-A0A6I8UQB8-F1
#
_entry.id   AF-A0A6I8UQB8-F1
#
_cell.length_a   1.000
_cell.length_b   1.000
_cell.length_c   1.000
_cell.angle_alpha   90.00
_cell.angle_beta   90.00
_cell.angle_gamma   90.00
#
_symmetry.space_group_name_H-M   'P 1'
#
loop_
_entity.id
_entity.type
_entity.pdbx_description
1 polymer ?
#
loop_
_entity_poly.entity_id
_entity_poly.type
_entity_poly.pdbx_seq_one_letter_code
_entity_poly.pdbx_strand_id
1 'polypeptide(L)'
;MNRIDASMDDMANNKFLTLYNSVIKSYAASTDFSTNEVVCLLIVYYKFSLSNRPASRLMTTNQLYGLFLVLFQIFDVGIIDRILLNLTQDARTVSPDAWMQLFSVFLSSSLEERMRFAYNVYTSAGTQTLNRETVAIAVEKFFVGDDDDEVQELRADMCEFLFNKFDTDKDGIISFEEYSEVVTIQPPLMEFLGQIFPGENDNTLIAYCNNIESLFPQED
;
A
#
# COMPACT_ATOMS: atom_id res chain seq x y z
N MET A 1 10.36 32.43 -11.00
CA MET A 1 10.45 31.02 -10.53
C MET A 1 9.19 30.35 -11.08
N ASN A 2 9.31 29.31 -11.90
CA ASN A 2 8.11 28.64 -12.42
C ASN A 2 7.34 28.05 -11.23
N ARG A 3 6.06 28.42 -11.08
CA ARG A 3 5.22 27.89 -10.01
C ARG A 3 5.05 26.40 -10.22
N ILE A 4 5.30 25.63 -9.16
CA ILE A 4 5.24 24.16 -9.23
C ILE A 4 3.78 23.69 -9.37
N ASP A 5 2.84 24.45 -8.79
CA ASP A 5 1.41 24.17 -8.87
C ASP A 5 0.63 25.49 -9.06
N ALA A 6 -0.37 25.48 -9.95
CA ALA A 6 -1.14 26.67 -10.30
C ALA A 6 -2.03 27.20 -9.17
N SER A 7 -2.38 26.38 -8.17
CA SER A 7 -3.15 26.77 -7.00
C SER A 7 -2.31 27.39 -5.87
N MET A 8 -0.98 27.40 -6.02
CA MET A 8 -0.06 27.93 -4.99
C MET A 8 0.51 29.30 -5.39
N ASP A 9 0.62 30.19 -4.40
CA ASP A 9 1.38 31.43 -4.54
C ASP A 9 2.89 31.21 -4.30
N ASP A 10 3.69 32.24 -4.56
CA ASP A 10 5.14 32.15 -4.47
C ASP A 10 5.63 31.87 -3.03
N MET A 11 4.89 32.30 -2.02
CA MET A 11 5.23 32.05 -0.61
C MET A 11 4.98 30.58 -0.24
N ALA A 12 3.81 30.04 -0.62
CA ALA A 12 3.46 28.65 -0.44
C ALA A 12 4.44 27.73 -1.19
N ASN A 13 4.85 28.12 -2.40
CA ASN A 13 5.85 27.41 -3.20
C ASN A 13 7.21 27.32 -2.48
N ASN A 14 7.71 28.46 -1.99
CA ASN A 14 8.97 28.49 -1.23
C ASN A 14 8.88 27.65 0.07
N LYS A 15 7.74 27.71 0.75
CA LYS A 15 7.49 26.92 1.97
C LYS A 15 7.49 25.42 1.67
N PHE A 16 6.81 24.99 0.61
CA PHE A 16 6.80 23.59 0.17
C PHE A 16 8.22 23.08 -0.10
N LEU A 17 8.99 23.81 -0.93
CA LEU A 17 10.37 23.44 -1.22
C LEU A 17 11.23 23.37 0.04
N THR A 18 11.08 24.33 0.95
CA THR A 18 11.82 24.34 2.23
C THR A 18 11.50 23.10 3.07
N LEU A 19 10.24 22.67 3.09
CA LEU A 19 9.79 21.52 3.89
C LEU A 19 10.25 20.18 3.30
N TYR A 20 10.19 20.02 1.99
CA TYR A 20 10.30 18.70 1.35
C TYR A 20 11.54 18.48 0.50
N ASN A 21 12.43 19.48 0.36
CA ASN A 21 13.64 19.34 -0.48
C ASN A 21 14.53 18.13 -0.12
N SER A 22 14.61 17.73 1.15
CA SER A 22 15.33 16.51 1.54
C SER A 22 14.65 15.24 1.03
N VAL A 23 13.33 15.14 1.21
CA VAL A 23 12.52 14.00 0.76
C VAL A 23 12.54 13.90 -0.77
N ILE A 24 12.39 15.04 -1.46
CA ILE A 24 12.47 15.12 -2.92
C ILE A 24 13.80 14.53 -3.42
N LYS A 25 14.92 14.98 -2.86
CA LYS A 25 16.25 14.49 -3.26
C LYS A 25 16.46 13.03 -2.95
N SER A 26 15.95 12.55 -1.82
CA SER A 26 16.09 11.15 -1.41
C SER A 26 15.35 10.22 -2.37
N TYR A 27 14.05 10.43 -2.57
CA TYR A 27 13.23 9.53 -3.38
C TYR A 27 13.54 9.64 -4.87
N ALA A 28 13.92 10.81 -5.38
CA ALA A 28 14.38 10.93 -6.76
C ALA A 28 15.72 10.20 -7.02
N ALA A 29 16.47 9.85 -5.98
CA ALA A 29 17.72 9.12 -6.08
C ALA A 29 17.59 7.62 -5.75
N SER A 30 16.52 7.23 -5.03
CA SER A 30 16.34 5.86 -4.53
C SER A 30 15.14 5.13 -5.12
N THR A 31 14.38 5.76 -6.01
CA THR A 31 13.23 5.16 -6.69
C THR A 31 13.29 5.46 -8.18
N ASP A 32 12.44 4.79 -8.96
CA ASP A 32 12.31 5.03 -10.39
C ASP A 32 11.55 6.33 -10.73
N PHE A 33 10.99 7.02 -9.73
CA PHE A 33 10.35 8.31 -9.93
C PHE A 33 11.38 9.40 -10.26
N SER A 34 11.09 10.15 -11.30
CA SER A 34 11.80 11.39 -11.60
C SER A 34 11.61 12.42 -10.47
N THR A 35 12.50 13.41 -10.42
CA THR A 35 12.35 14.52 -9.47
C THR A 35 11.00 15.24 -9.60
N ASN A 36 10.47 15.34 -10.83
CA ASN A 36 9.17 15.98 -11.06
C ASN A 36 8.02 15.17 -10.47
N GLU A 37 8.03 13.85 -10.65
CA GLU A 37 6.98 12.96 -10.14
C GLU A 37 6.97 12.92 -8.61
N VAL A 38 8.16 12.88 -7.98
CA VAL A 38 8.28 13.01 -6.52
C VAL A 38 7.71 14.33 -6.03
N VAL A 39 7.98 15.42 -6.75
CA VAL A 39 7.40 16.74 -6.44
C VAL A 39 5.88 16.72 -6.56
N CYS A 40 5.31 16.15 -7.63
CA CYS A 40 3.86 16.08 -7.83
C CYS A 40 3.17 15.24 -6.73
N LEU A 41 3.71 14.07 -6.39
CA LEU A 41 3.24 13.23 -5.29
C LEU A 41 3.24 14.01 -3.96
N LEU A 42 4.31 14.74 -3.67
CA LEU A 42 4.43 15.50 -2.42
C LEU A 42 3.52 16.73 -2.39
N ILE A 43 3.17 17.33 -3.53
CA ILE A 43 2.19 18.43 -3.57
C ILE A 43 0.81 17.94 -3.15
N VAL A 44 0.40 16.75 -3.59
CA VAL A 44 -0.88 16.15 -3.17
C VAL A 44 -0.88 15.93 -1.66
N TYR A 45 0.18 15.30 -1.13
CA TYR A 45 0.38 15.17 0.32
C TYR A 45 0.30 16.53 1.04
N TYR A 46 0.99 17.53 0.51
CA TYR A 46 1.03 18.86 1.11
C TYR A 46 -0.36 19.49 1.20
N LYS A 47 -1.18 19.37 0.16
CA LYS A 47 -2.57 19.86 0.16
C LYS A 47 -3.43 19.15 1.22
N PHE A 48 -3.30 17.83 1.38
CA PHE A 48 -3.95 17.12 2.48
C PHE A 48 -3.49 17.63 3.85
N SER A 49 -2.19 17.82 4.03
CA SER A 49 -1.62 18.33 5.29
C SER A 49 -2.13 19.74 5.64
N LEU A 50 -2.36 20.59 4.64
CA LEU A 50 -2.86 21.96 4.84
C LEU A 50 -4.34 22.02 5.20
N SER A 51 -5.12 21.01 4.85
CA SER A 51 -6.53 20.93 5.25
C SER A 51 -6.72 20.66 6.76
N ASN A 52 -5.64 20.23 7.44
CA ASN A 52 -5.62 20.06 8.88
C ASN A 52 -5.41 21.40 9.62
N ARG A 53 -5.84 21.46 10.88
CA ARG A 53 -5.69 22.68 11.71
C ARG A 53 -4.22 23.11 11.79
N PRO A 54 -3.91 24.42 11.99
CA PRO A 54 -2.56 24.98 11.85
C PRO A 54 -1.43 24.32 12.67
N ALA A 55 -1.77 23.54 13.70
CA ALA A 55 -0.84 22.83 14.56
C ALA A 55 -0.38 21.47 14.02
N SER A 56 -1.15 20.83 13.12
CA SER A 56 -0.76 19.57 12.48
C SER A 56 -0.37 19.82 11.04
N ARG A 57 0.93 19.78 10.74
CA ARG A 57 1.47 19.93 9.37
C ARG A 57 1.65 18.58 8.67
N LEU A 58 0.95 17.55 9.14
CA LEU A 58 1.00 16.21 8.59
C LEU A 58 -0.41 15.79 8.15
N MET A 59 -0.45 14.91 7.17
CA MET A 59 -1.65 14.20 6.79
C MET A 59 -2.07 13.25 7.93
N THR A 60 -3.36 13.08 8.15
CA THR A 60 -3.90 12.13 9.12
C THR A 60 -4.12 10.76 8.48
N THR A 61 -4.08 9.69 9.27
CA THR A 61 -4.41 8.34 8.78
C THR A 61 -5.86 8.26 8.26
N ASN A 62 -6.80 9.02 8.83
CA ASN A 62 -8.17 9.10 8.31
C ASN A 62 -8.25 9.67 6.88
N GLN A 63 -7.41 10.65 6.55
CA GLN A 63 -7.34 11.16 5.18
C GLN A 63 -6.80 10.09 4.22
N LEU A 64 -5.80 9.32 4.66
CA LEU A 64 -5.21 8.26 3.83
C LEU A 64 -6.16 7.06 3.71
N TYR A 65 -6.89 6.73 4.76
CA TYR A 65 -7.98 5.76 4.75
C TYR A 65 -9.02 6.13 3.68
N GLY A 66 -9.42 7.40 3.60
CA GLY A 66 -10.29 7.88 2.53
C GLY A 66 -9.74 7.61 1.13
N LEU A 67 -8.44 7.79 0.93
CA LEU A 67 -7.76 7.48 -0.34
C LEU A 67 -7.70 5.99 -0.65
N PHE A 68 -7.56 5.11 0.35
CA PHE A 68 -7.68 3.66 0.13
C PHE A 68 -9.00 3.31 -0.53
N LEU A 69 -10.11 3.88 -0.04
CA LEU A 69 -11.43 3.59 -0.57
C LEU A 69 -11.66 4.17 -1.97
N VAL A 70 -11.22 5.41 -2.23
CA VAL A 70 -11.62 6.14 -3.45
C VAL A 70 -10.57 6.10 -4.56
N LEU A 71 -9.29 6.12 -4.21
CA LEU A 71 -8.19 6.19 -5.17
C LEU A 71 -7.57 4.81 -5.42
N PHE A 72 -7.41 4.01 -4.36
CA PHE A 72 -6.79 2.69 -4.48
C PHE A 72 -7.80 1.54 -4.63
N GLN A 73 -9.09 1.81 -4.42
CA GLN A 73 -10.19 0.83 -4.44
C GLN A 73 -9.94 -0.40 -3.54
N ILE A 74 -9.29 -0.18 -2.39
CA ILE A 74 -9.07 -1.20 -1.35
C ILE A 74 -10.08 -0.93 -0.24
N PHE A 75 -10.93 -1.91 0.06
CA PHE A 75 -12.06 -1.76 1.00
C PHE A 75 -11.92 -2.56 2.29
N ASP A 76 -10.98 -3.50 2.33
CA ASP A 76 -10.77 -4.35 3.50
C ASP A 76 -10.12 -3.54 4.63
N VAL A 77 -10.93 -3.23 5.65
CA VAL A 77 -10.52 -2.40 6.79
C VAL A 77 -9.31 -3.00 7.50
N GLY A 78 -9.27 -4.33 7.67
CA GLY A 78 -8.17 -5.01 8.33
C GLY A 78 -6.87 -4.91 7.55
N ILE A 79 -6.94 -5.01 6.22
CA ILE A 79 -5.77 -4.79 5.36
C ILE A 79 -5.30 -3.34 5.41
N ILE A 80 -6.23 -2.37 5.31
CA ILE A 80 -5.88 -0.95 5.38
C ILE A 80 -5.20 -0.63 6.72
N ASP A 81 -5.74 -1.11 7.83
CA ASP A 81 -5.17 -0.89 9.16
C ASP A 81 -3.74 -1.46 9.26
N ARG A 82 -3.51 -2.66 8.74
CA ARG A 82 -2.18 -3.28 8.71
C ARG A 82 -1.20 -2.53 7.81
N ILE A 83 -1.65 -2.02 6.66
CA ILE A 83 -0.83 -1.15 5.81
C ILE A 83 -0.45 0.13 6.56
N LEU A 84 -1.40 0.77 7.24
CA LEU A 84 -1.14 1.98 8.02
C LEU A 84 -0.18 1.72 9.19
N LEU A 85 -0.28 0.56 9.85
CA LEU A 85 0.66 0.14 10.89
C LEU A 85 2.08 -0.06 10.35
N ASN A 86 2.23 -0.62 9.14
CA ASN A 86 3.54 -0.79 8.51
C ASN A 86 4.19 0.53 8.11
N LEU A 87 3.39 1.53 7.74
CA LEU A 87 3.87 2.80 7.19
C LEU A 87 4.09 3.88 8.26
N THR A 88 3.29 3.89 9.32
CA THR A 88 3.23 5.00 10.26
C THR A 88 3.83 4.64 11.62
N GLN A 89 4.49 5.61 12.24
CA GLN A 89 5.09 5.40 13.56
C GLN A 89 4.07 5.42 14.70
N ASP A 90 2.97 6.15 14.53
CA ASP A 90 2.01 6.42 15.60
C ASP A 90 0.55 6.11 15.25
N ALA A 91 0.30 5.49 14.09
CA ALA A 91 -1.03 5.14 13.56
C ALA A 91 -2.03 6.31 13.43
N ARG A 92 -1.59 7.55 13.66
CA ARG A 92 -2.45 8.75 13.62
C ARG A 92 -2.07 9.70 12.50
N THR A 93 -0.79 9.78 12.19
CA THR A 93 -0.25 10.69 11.18
C THR A 93 0.58 9.95 10.15
N VAL A 94 0.49 10.44 8.92
CA VAL A 94 1.28 9.96 7.78
C VAL A 94 2.36 10.98 7.53
N SER A 95 3.63 10.57 7.65
CA SER A 95 4.77 11.43 7.31
C SER A 95 4.94 11.54 5.79
N PRO A 96 5.69 12.52 5.28
CA PRO A 96 6.02 12.59 3.85
C PRO A 96 6.77 11.34 3.38
N ASP A 97 7.64 10.78 4.22
CA ASP A 97 8.34 9.52 3.94
C ASP A 97 7.37 8.34 3.86
N ALA A 98 6.42 8.21 4.80
CA ALA A 98 5.41 7.14 4.76
C ALA A 98 4.53 7.23 3.50
N TRP A 99 4.17 8.46 3.09
CA TRP A 99 3.47 8.71 1.84
C TRP A 99 4.30 8.25 0.64
N MET A 100 5.57 8.66 0.56
CA MET A 100 6.43 8.27 -0.55
C MET A 100 6.72 6.77 -0.59
N GLN A 101 6.89 6.12 0.57
CA GLN A 101 7.05 4.66 0.69
C GLN A 101 5.83 3.90 0.17
N LEU A 102 4.62 4.38 0.47
CA LEU A 102 3.40 3.78 -0.03
C LEU A 102 3.41 3.75 -1.56
N PHE A 103 3.62 4.90 -2.21
CA PHE A 103 3.63 4.98 -3.67
C PHE A 103 4.80 4.25 -4.31
N SER A 104 5.99 4.28 -3.68
CA SER A 104 7.15 3.57 -4.22
C SER A 104 6.94 2.08 -4.28
N VAL A 105 6.15 1.49 -3.36
CA VAL A 105 5.81 0.06 -3.42
C VAL A 105 4.57 -0.18 -4.29
N PHE A 106 3.51 0.61 -4.14
CA PHE A 106 2.25 0.42 -4.88
C PHE A 106 2.42 0.48 -6.39
N LEU A 107 3.35 1.33 -6.85
CA LEU A 107 3.64 1.53 -8.26
C LEU A 107 4.97 0.86 -8.68
N SER A 108 5.59 0.05 -7.81
CA SER A 108 6.83 -0.64 -8.13
C SER A 108 6.58 -1.73 -9.18
N SER A 109 7.48 -1.83 -10.17
CA SER A 109 7.58 -3.02 -11.01
C SER A 109 8.35 -4.16 -10.35
N SER A 110 8.99 -3.93 -9.19
CA SER A 110 9.75 -4.95 -8.47
C SER A 110 8.82 -5.92 -7.74
N LEU A 111 8.77 -7.16 -8.24
CA LEU A 111 8.02 -8.24 -7.59
C LEU A 111 8.52 -8.47 -6.16
N GLU A 112 9.83 -8.40 -5.93
CA GLU A 112 10.42 -8.63 -4.60
C GLU A 112 9.96 -7.60 -3.57
N GLU A 113 9.99 -6.30 -3.92
CA GLU A 113 9.55 -5.23 -3.02
C GLU A 113 8.08 -5.38 -2.67
N ARG A 114 7.25 -5.69 -3.68
CA ARG A 114 5.81 -5.90 -3.49
C ARG A 114 5.53 -7.14 -2.63
N MET A 115 6.24 -8.26 -2.85
CA MET A 115 6.14 -9.46 -2.01
C MET A 115 6.50 -9.16 -0.55
N ARG A 116 7.62 -8.48 -0.30
CA ARG A 116 8.04 -8.12 1.07
C ARG A 116 7.00 -7.25 1.76
N PHE A 117 6.47 -6.26 1.04
CA PHE A 117 5.43 -5.40 1.58
C PHE A 117 4.15 -6.18 1.88
N ALA A 118 3.66 -7.00 0.94
CA ALA A 118 2.46 -7.80 1.12
C ALA A 118 2.58 -8.76 2.32
N TYR A 119 3.72 -9.46 2.42
CA TYR A 119 3.99 -10.34 3.55
C TYR A 119 4.03 -9.58 4.89
N ASN A 120 4.65 -8.39 4.93
CA ASN A 120 4.63 -7.52 6.11
C ASN A 120 3.21 -7.06 6.47
N VAL A 121 2.33 -6.85 5.51
CA VAL A 121 0.92 -6.52 5.77
C VAL A 121 0.22 -7.72 6.38
N TYR A 122 0.44 -8.94 5.87
CA TYR A 122 -0.19 -10.13 6.45
C TYR A 122 0.32 -10.48 7.85
N THR A 123 1.57 -10.16 8.15
CA THR A 123 2.22 -10.41 9.46
C THR A 123 2.17 -9.21 10.42
N SER A 124 1.46 -8.14 10.06
CA SER A 124 1.38 -6.91 10.86
C SER A 124 2.78 -6.40 11.27
N ALA A 125 3.62 -6.10 10.29
CA ALA A 125 5.04 -5.73 10.44
C ALA A 125 5.89 -6.80 11.15
N GLY A 126 5.60 -8.09 10.92
CA GLY A 126 6.34 -9.20 11.55
C GLY A 126 6.00 -9.44 13.02
N THR A 127 4.97 -8.76 13.57
CA THR A 127 4.48 -9.02 14.94
C THR A 127 3.68 -10.31 15.04
N GLN A 128 3.14 -10.78 13.92
CA GLN A 128 2.38 -12.02 13.79
C GLN A 128 3.10 -12.98 12.84
N THR A 129 2.88 -14.27 13.02
CA THR A 129 3.31 -15.30 12.08
C THR A 129 2.11 -15.80 11.28
N LEU A 130 2.31 -16.22 10.03
CA LEU A 130 1.25 -16.82 9.21
C LEU A 130 1.05 -18.29 9.58
N ASN A 131 0.69 -18.52 10.84
CA ASN A 131 0.26 -19.80 11.36
C ASN A 131 -1.21 -20.08 11.01
N ARG A 132 -1.67 -21.29 11.33
CA ARG A 132 -3.05 -21.73 11.02
C ARG A 132 -4.13 -20.79 11.55
N GLU A 133 -3.97 -20.24 12.75
CA GLU A 133 -4.94 -19.31 13.35
C GLU A 133 -5.01 -18.00 12.57
N THR A 134 -3.87 -17.40 12.24
CA THR A 134 -3.79 -16.13 11.51
C THR A 134 -4.35 -16.25 10.09
N VAL A 135 -4.04 -17.35 9.41
CA VAL A 135 -4.59 -17.66 8.08
C VAL A 135 -6.10 -17.91 8.16
N ALA A 136 -6.58 -18.65 9.17
CA ALA A 136 -8.00 -18.91 9.34
C ALA A 136 -8.81 -17.62 9.51
N ILE A 137 -8.35 -16.69 10.35
CA ILE A 137 -8.96 -15.36 10.52
C ILE A 137 -9.02 -14.60 9.18
N ALA A 138 -7.96 -14.68 8.37
CA ALA A 138 -7.94 -14.04 7.06
C ALA A 138 -8.91 -14.69 6.04
N VAL A 139 -9.16 -16.00 6.17
CA VAL A 139 -10.07 -16.76 5.29
C VAL A 139 -11.55 -16.56 5.66
N GLU A 140 -11.87 -16.16 6.90
CA GLU A 140 -13.27 -15.95 7.33
C GLU A 140 -14.06 -15.03 6.39
N LYS A 141 -13.42 -13.97 5.89
CA LYS A 141 -14.03 -12.99 4.98
C LYS A 141 -14.20 -13.48 3.53
N PHE A 142 -13.63 -14.63 3.16
CA PHE A 142 -13.71 -15.13 1.78
C PHE A 142 -15.07 -15.76 1.46
N PHE A 143 -15.74 -16.30 2.47
CA PHE A 143 -16.99 -17.03 2.33
C PHE A 143 -18.07 -16.37 3.17
N VAL A 144 -19.18 -16.04 2.52
CA VAL A 144 -20.42 -15.51 3.11
C VAL A 144 -21.57 -16.37 2.61
N GLY A 145 -22.37 -16.87 3.52
CA GLY A 145 -23.50 -17.75 3.23
C GLY A 145 -24.47 -17.81 4.41
N ASP A 146 -25.68 -18.32 4.16
CA ASP A 146 -26.74 -18.46 5.17
C ASP A 146 -26.62 -19.76 5.99
N ASP A 147 -25.90 -20.76 5.48
CA ASP A 147 -25.61 -22.03 6.16
C ASP A 147 -24.24 -21.97 6.84
N ASP A 148 -24.25 -21.84 8.16
CA ASP A 148 -23.03 -21.72 8.96
C ASP A 148 -22.13 -22.96 8.84
N ASP A 149 -22.71 -24.17 8.76
CA ASP A 149 -21.91 -25.41 8.70
C ASP A 149 -21.18 -25.50 7.36
N GLU A 150 -21.87 -25.22 6.25
CA GLU A 150 -21.27 -25.18 4.91
C GLU A 150 -20.15 -24.12 4.82
N VAL A 151 -20.39 -22.93 5.36
CA VAL A 151 -19.38 -21.85 5.37
C VAL A 151 -18.14 -22.25 6.17
N GLN A 152 -18.29 -22.94 7.30
CA GLN A 152 -17.16 -23.40 8.09
C GLN A 152 -16.36 -24.51 7.38
N GLU A 153 -17.03 -25.43 6.70
CA GLU A 153 -16.36 -26.43 5.86
C GLU A 153 -15.54 -25.78 4.74
N LEU A 154 -16.11 -24.82 4.01
CA LEU A 154 -15.40 -24.08 2.96
C LEU A 154 -14.17 -23.32 3.48
N ARG A 155 -14.27 -22.73 4.68
CA ARG A 155 -13.15 -22.04 5.34
C ARG A 155 -12.06 -23.02 5.76
N ALA A 156 -12.42 -24.18 6.29
CA ALA A 156 -11.47 -25.22 6.66
C ALA A 156 -10.73 -25.76 5.42
N ASP A 157 -11.46 -26.08 4.35
CA ASP A 157 -10.91 -26.56 3.09
C ASP A 157 -9.97 -25.52 2.45
N MET A 158 -10.35 -24.24 2.47
CA MET A 158 -9.49 -23.17 1.97
C MET A 158 -8.21 -23.03 2.81
N CYS A 159 -8.31 -23.11 4.14
CA CYS A 159 -7.12 -23.13 4.99
C CYS A 159 -6.19 -24.29 4.63
N GLU A 160 -6.73 -25.51 4.51
CA GLU A 160 -5.93 -26.68 4.11
C GLU A 160 -5.30 -26.51 2.73
N PHE A 161 -6.05 -25.98 1.76
CA PHE A 161 -5.53 -25.67 0.43
C PHE A 161 -4.34 -24.69 0.48
N LEU A 162 -4.47 -23.61 1.25
CA LEU A 162 -3.41 -22.62 1.40
C LEU A 162 -2.15 -23.21 2.07
N PHE A 163 -2.30 -23.99 3.13
CA PHE A 163 -1.16 -24.67 3.76
C PHE A 163 -0.53 -25.71 2.82
N ASN A 164 -1.32 -26.50 2.10
CA ASN A 164 -0.76 -27.43 1.10
C ASN A 164 -0.02 -26.71 -0.04
N LYS A 165 -0.37 -25.44 -0.32
CA LYS A 165 0.22 -24.64 -1.39
C LYS A 165 1.51 -23.93 -0.95
N PHE A 166 1.51 -23.37 0.26
CA PHE A 166 2.55 -22.46 0.74
C PHE A 166 3.45 -23.04 1.84
N ASP A 167 2.96 -23.91 2.71
CA ASP A 167 3.75 -24.53 3.79
C ASP A 167 4.42 -25.81 3.26
N THR A 168 5.61 -25.63 2.69
CA THR A 168 6.33 -26.66 1.93
C THR A 168 7.07 -27.63 2.83
N ASP A 169 7.52 -27.18 3.99
CA ASP A 169 8.20 -28.01 4.99
C ASP A 169 7.26 -28.65 6.02
N LYS A 170 5.99 -28.20 6.04
CA LYS A 170 4.89 -28.71 6.88
C LYS A 170 5.07 -28.41 8.36
N ASP A 171 5.71 -27.30 8.70
CA ASP A 171 5.87 -26.85 10.08
C ASP A 171 4.62 -26.12 10.63
N GLY A 172 3.64 -25.82 9.77
CA GLY A 172 2.40 -25.13 10.12
C GLY A 172 2.51 -23.61 10.16
N ILE A 173 3.58 -23.03 9.58
CA ILE A 173 3.82 -21.60 9.44
C ILE A 173 4.23 -21.31 8.00
N ILE A 174 3.54 -20.38 7.34
CA ILE A 174 3.97 -19.91 6.03
C ILE A 174 5.06 -18.84 6.22
N SER A 175 6.31 -19.17 5.92
CA SER A 175 7.44 -18.24 5.99
C SER A 175 7.47 -17.25 4.81
N PHE A 176 8.30 -16.21 4.89
CA PHE A 176 8.48 -15.28 3.75
C PHE A 176 9.15 -16.01 2.58
N GLU A 177 10.12 -16.87 2.88
CA GLU A 177 10.87 -17.66 1.90
C GLU A 177 9.90 -18.52 1.07
N GLU A 178 9.05 -19.29 1.72
CA GLU A 178 8.08 -20.14 1.03
C GLU A 178 7.01 -19.36 0.27
N TYR A 179 6.46 -18.31 0.90
CA TYR A 179 5.55 -17.38 0.22
C TYR A 179 6.18 -16.81 -1.04
N SER A 180 7.42 -16.32 -0.93
CA SER A 180 8.13 -15.69 -2.05
C SER A 180 8.48 -16.68 -3.16
N GLU A 181 8.81 -17.93 -2.82
CA GLU A 181 9.06 -18.98 -3.80
C GLU A 181 7.80 -19.27 -4.63
N VAL A 182 6.66 -19.45 -3.95
CA VAL A 182 5.37 -19.72 -4.61
C VAL A 182 4.95 -18.54 -5.48
N VAL A 183 5.04 -17.31 -4.97
CA VAL A 183 4.61 -16.10 -5.70
C VAL A 183 5.55 -15.78 -6.86
N THR A 184 6.84 -16.09 -6.76
CA THR A 184 7.77 -15.94 -7.89
C THR A 184 7.36 -16.83 -9.07
N ILE A 185 6.85 -18.03 -8.80
CA ILE A 185 6.35 -18.96 -9.83
C ILE A 185 4.94 -18.57 -10.28
N GLN A 186 4.10 -18.05 -9.37
CA GLN A 186 2.70 -17.69 -9.63
C GLN A 186 2.39 -16.30 -9.08
N PRO A 187 2.80 -15.21 -9.78
CA PRO A 187 2.61 -13.83 -9.30
C PRO A 187 1.19 -13.44 -8.87
N PRO A 188 0.10 -13.96 -9.48
CA PRO A 188 -1.26 -13.68 -9.00
C PRO A 188 -1.55 -14.09 -7.56
N LEU A 189 -0.73 -14.96 -6.95
CA LEU A 189 -0.87 -15.37 -5.55
C LEU A 189 -0.21 -14.40 -4.55
N MET A 190 0.34 -13.27 -5.01
CA MET A 190 0.91 -12.26 -4.11
C MET A 190 -0.09 -11.79 -3.06
N GLU A 191 -1.35 -11.63 -3.47
CA GLU A 191 -2.43 -11.07 -2.65
C GLU A 191 -3.38 -12.16 -2.12
N PHE A 192 -2.85 -13.37 -1.83
CA PHE A 192 -3.66 -14.56 -1.51
C PHE A 192 -4.53 -14.45 -0.24
N LEU A 193 -4.28 -13.50 0.66
CA LEU A 193 -5.10 -13.23 1.86
C LEU A 193 -5.96 -11.96 1.73
N GLY A 194 -6.08 -11.43 0.52
CA GLY A 194 -6.86 -10.25 0.19
C GLY A 194 -6.02 -9.15 -0.47
N GLN A 195 -6.72 -8.28 -1.19
CA GLN A 195 -6.16 -7.19 -1.96
C GLN A 195 -5.42 -6.18 -1.08
N ILE A 196 -4.18 -5.89 -1.46
CA ILE A 196 -3.24 -4.94 -0.85
C ILE A 196 -2.87 -3.82 -1.84
N PHE A 197 -2.81 -4.12 -3.14
CA PHE A 197 -2.39 -3.19 -4.17
C PHE A 197 -3.58 -2.70 -5.00
N PRO A 198 -3.49 -1.49 -5.59
CA PRO A 198 -4.48 -1.02 -6.54
C PRO A 198 -4.48 -1.89 -7.81
N GLY A 199 -5.65 -2.02 -8.45
CA GLY A 199 -5.75 -2.70 -9.75
C GLY A 199 -5.13 -1.88 -10.89
N GLU A 200 -5.00 -2.46 -12.08
CA GLU A 200 -4.43 -1.77 -13.26
C GLU A 200 -5.18 -0.49 -13.64
N ASN A 201 -6.51 -0.52 -13.59
CA ASN A 201 -7.34 0.65 -13.86
C ASN A 201 -7.12 1.75 -12.82
N ASP A 202 -6.93 1.37 -11.55
CA ASP A 202 -6.71 2.30 -10.45
C ASP A 202 -5.31 2.94 -10.55
N ASN A 203 -4.30 2.18 -11.00
CA ASN A 203 -2.96 2.71 -11.28
C ASN A 203 -2.98 3.82 -12.32
N THR A 204 -3.81 3.69 -13.36
CA THR A 204 -4.00 4.75 -14.37
C THR A 204 -4.61 6.01 -13.73
N LEU A 205 -5.63 5.85 -12.88
CA LEU A 205 -6.23 6.97 -12.16
C LEU A 205 -5.22 7.64 -11.21
N ILE A 206 -4.45 6.84 -10.47
CA ILE A 206 -3.36 7.32 -9.60
C ILE A 206 -2.35 8.16 -10.38
N ALA A 207 -1.91 7.67 -11.54
CA ALA A 207 -0.96 8.36 -12.39
C ALA A 207 -1.49 9.73 -12.82
N TYR A 208 -2.72 9.80 -13.32
CA TYR A 208 -3.34 11.08 -13.71
C TYR A 208 -3.55 12.03 -12.52
N CYS A 209 -4.05 11.54 -11.39
CA CYS A 209 -4.28 12.37 -10.21
C CYS A 209 -2.99 12.95 -9.62
N ASN A 210 -1.85 12.28 -9.78
CA ASN A 210 -0.56 12.69 -9.24
C ASN A 210 0.43 13.16 -10.32
N ASN A 211 0.00 13.31 -11.58
CA ASN A 211 0.85 13.66 -12.72
C ASN A 211 2.13 12.80 -12.81
N ILE A 212 1.99 11.48 -12.71
CA ILE A 212 3.09 10.52 -12.85
C ILE A 212 3.24 10.16 -14.33
N GLU A 213 3.94 11.01 -15.06
CA GLU A 213 4.06 10.95 -16.52
C GLU A 213 4.60 9.61 -17.03
N SER A 214 5.54 8.99 -16.29
CA SER A 214 6.11 7.69 -16.66
C SER A 214 5.09 6.54 -16.65
N LEU A 215 3.94 6.74 -16.01
CA LEU A 215 2.87 5.75 -15.86
C LEU A 215 1.60 6.11 -16.66
N PHE A 216 1.65 7.13 -17.50
CA PHE A 216 0.54 7.39 -18.42
C PHE A 216 0.43 6.26 -19.45
N PRO A 217 -0.80 5.83 -19.79
CA PRO A 217 -1.00 4.89 -20.90
C PRO A 217 -0.34 5.42 -22.17
N GLN A 218 0.32 4.55 -22.91
CA GLN A 218 0.86 4.93 -24.22
C GLN A 218 -0.32 5.24 -25.15
N GLU A 219 -0.26 6.37 -25.85
CA GLU A 219 -1.24 6.69 -26.90
C GLU A 219 -1.03 5.68 -28.05
N ASP A 220 -2.09 4.93 -28.40
CA ASP A 220 -2.12 4.03 -29.57
C ASP A 220 -1.95 4.77 -30.90
#